data_AF-A0A4R9EHI4-F1
#
_entry.id   AF-A0A4R9EHI4-F1
#
_cell.length_a   1.000
_cell.length_b   1.000
_cell.length_c   1.000
_cell.angle_alpha   90.00
_cell.angle_beta   90.00
_cell.angle_gamma   90.00
#
_symmetry.space_group_name_H-M   'P 1'
#
loop_
_entity.id
_entity.type
_entity.pdbx_description
1 polymer ?
#
loop_
_entity_poly.entity_id
_entity_poly.type
_entity_poly.pdbx_seq_one_letter_code
_entity_poly.pdbx_strand_id
1 'polypeptide(L)'
;MEHEVFVPVPADRLRHALGDPERVAGAVPGLQRDADEAAAPLSGRLKVRVGGHTITYRAAARVAARGDDGYVVEGEGTEVRGSGSVKISLTVRVVPADGGARLLFGGTASADGRVAESSPQAVEGAVRRLLERFASSLGSEASTEPEPEPEPAPSPAPSPEVSVFEAEVPPSSFDVDEDGVDDDVIVPPAEAAHARRTMIGRSAEEVDHAPPRGRYAPAPAAEAMSTSATLRWAAPAAAVVVASAIVLGRALRKRR
;
A
#
# COMPACT_ATOMS: atom_id res chain seq x y z
N MET A 1 19.42 9.54 -4.92
CA MET A 1 19.64 8.09 -4.73
C MET A 1 19.47 7.41 -6.08
N GLU A 2 20.33 6.43 -6.38
CA GLU A 2 20.18 5.53 -7.52
C GLU A 2 20.14 4.09 -7.01
N HIS A 3 19.28 3.26 -7.58
CA HIS A 3 19.16 1.85 -7.21
C HIS A 3 18.65 1.04 -8.41
N GLU A 4 19.13 -0.19 -8.55
CA GLU A 4 18.75 -1.09 -9.64
C GLU A 4 18.27 -2.42 -9.06
N VAL A 5 17.20 -2.96 -9.63
CA VAL A 5 16.67 -4.29 -9.28
C VAL A 5 16.38 -5.07 -10.56
N PHE A 6 16.90 -6.29 -10.65
CA PHE A 6 16.54 -7.24 -11.70
C PHE A 6 15.25 -7.97 -11.33
N VAL A 7 14.35 -8.10 -12.30
CA VAL A 7 13.06 -8.79 -12.17
C VAL A 7 12.95 -9.82 -13.29
N PRO A 8 12.72 -11.12 -13.01
CA PRO A 8 12.66 -12.18 -14.01
C PRO A 8 11.31 -12.19 -14.77
N VAL A 9 10.91 -11.02 -15.27
CA VAL A 9 9.67 -10.79 -16.02
C VAL A 9 10.00 -9.91 -17.23
N PRO A 10 9.43 -10.18 -18.41
CA PRO A 10 9.66 -9.35 -19.60
C PRO A 10 9.31 -7.87 -19.36
N ALA A 11 10.09 -6.97 -19.97
CA ALA A 11 9.94 -5.53 -19.80
C ALA A 11 8.51 -5.03 -20.11
N ASP A 12 7.84 -5.59 -21.11
CA ASP A 12 6.50 -5.15 -21.51
C ASP A 12 5.43 -5.45 -20.47
N ARG A 13 5.53 -6.59 -19.77
CA ARG A 13 4.63 -6.93 -18.66
C ARG A 13 4.83 -5.99 -17.47
N LEU A 14 6.08 -5.62 -17.16
CA LEU A 14 6.37 -4.64 -16.11
C LEU A 14 5.92 -3.23 -16.49
N ARG A 15 6.05 -2.84 -17.76
CA ARG A 15 5.50 -1.56 -18.25
C ARG A 15 3.98 -1.55 -18.14
N HIS A 16 3.31 -2.63 -18.51
CA HIS A 16 1.87 -2.75 -18.32
C HIS A 16 1.47 -2.62 -16.85
N ALA A 17 2.18 -3.32 -15.95
CA ALA A 17 1.92 -3.25 -14.52
C ALA A 17 2.18 -1.85 -13.92
N LEU A 18 3.23 -1.15 -14.35
CA LEU A 18 3.50 0.24 -13.92
C LEU A 18 2.50 1.26 -14.47
N GLY A 19 1.83 0.93 -15.58
CA GLY A 19 0.76 1.74 -16.16
C GLY A 19 -0.61 1.55 -15.47
N ASP A 20 -0.77 0.51 -14.66
CA ASP A 20 -2.00 0.17 -13.95
C ASP A 20 -1.91 0.61 -12.48
N PRO A 21 -2.69 1.64 -12.06
CA PRO A 21 -2.67 2.13 -10.69
C PRO A 21 -2.99 1.05 -9.63
N GLU A 22 -3.89 0.11 -9.94
CA GLU A 22 -4.29 -0.93 -8.98
C GLU A 22 -3.14 -1.89 -8.71
N ARG A 23 -2.42 -2.31 -9.75
CA ARG A 23 -1.22 -3.15 -9.63
C ARG A 23 -0.07 -2.42 -8.95
N VAL A 24 0.15 -1.16 -9.32
CA VAL A 24 1.15 -0.36 -8.61
C VAL A 24 0.82 -0.30 -7.13
N ALA A 25 -0.43 -0.07 -6.76
CA ALA A 25 -0.84 -0.02 -5.36
C ALA A 25 -0.66 -1.35 -4.63
N GLY A 26 -1.05 -2.47 -5.27
CA GLY A 26 -0.86 -3.83 -4.74
C GLY A 26 0.61 -4.17 -4.50
N ALA A 27 1.49 -3.69 -5.37
CA ALA A 27 2.92 -3.90 -5.27
C ALA A 27 3.62 -3.05 -4.19
N VAL A 28 3.01 -1.98 -3.64
CA VAL A 28 3.65 -1.14 -2.61
C VAL A 28 3.65 -1.83 -1.24
N PRO A 29 4.81 -2.20 -0.69
CA PRO A 29 4.87 -2.93 0.58
C PRO A 29 4.36 -2.09 1.76
N GLY A 30 3.38 -2.64 2.50
CA GLY A 30 2.84 -2.00 3.69
C GLY A 30 1.87 -0.84 3.39
N LEU A 31 1.43 -0.69 2.14
CA LEU A 31 0.34 0.22 1.78
C LEU A 31 -1.01 -0.45 2.08
N GLN A 32 -1.90 0.32 2.69
CA GLN A 32 -3.32 0.02 2.82
C GLN A 32 -4.08 1.15 2.13
N ARG A 33 -4.76 0.86 1.02
CA ARG A 33 -5.51 1.88 0.28
C ARG A 33 -6.73 2.36 1.08
N ASP A 34 -7.07 3.62 0.88
CA ASP A 34 -8.34 4.16 1.38
C ASP A 34 -9.52 3.55 0.58
N ALA A 35 -10.62 3.25 1.26
CA ALA A 35 -11.72 2.44 0.72
C ALA A 35 -12.51 3.11 -0.43
N ASP A 36 -12.47 4.44 -0.52
CA ASP A 36 -13.31 5.24 -1.43
C ASP A 36 -12.53 5.87 -2.60
N GLU A 37 -11.23 5.56 -2.75
CA GLU A 37 -10.36 6.21 -3.75
C GLU A 37 -9.76 5.20 -4.75
N ALA A 38 -10.59 4.80 -5.72
CA ALA A 38 -10.18 4.00 -6.88
C ALA A 38 -9.40 4.82 -7.93
N ALA A 39 -9.50 6.15 -7.89
CA ALA A 39 -8.85 7.05 -8.83
C ALA A 39 -7.53 7.61 -8.27
N ALA A 40 -6.60 7.97 -9.16
CA ALA A 40 -5.37 8.64 -8.78
C ALA A 40 -5.66 9.99 -8.08
N PRO A 41 -4.90 10.35 -7.03
CA PRO A 41 -3.67 9.72 -6.54
C PRO A 41 -3.88 8.41 -5.77
N LEU A 42 -2.85 7.56 -5.73
CA LEU A 42 -2.74 6.42 -4.82
C LEU A 42 -2.71 6.93 -3.38
N SER A 43 -3.86 6.96 -2.72
CA SER A 43 -3.99 7.39 -1.33
C SER A 43 -4.13 6.21 -0.38
N GLY A 44 -3.51 6.33 0.78
CA GLY A 44 -3.68 5.35 1.83
C GLY A 44 -2.72 5.50 3.00
N ARG A 45 -2.70 4.46 3.81
CA ARG A 45 -1.81 4.34 4.96
C ARG A 45 -0.59 3.50 4.59
N LEU A 46 0.59 4.08 4.66
CA LEU A 46 1.85 3.41 4.38
C LEU A 46 2.63 3.14 5.66
N LYS A 47 2.92 1.86 5.94
CA LYS A 47 3.74 1.42 7.08
C LYS A 47 5.17 1.14 6.62
N VAL A 48 6.14 1.92 7.12
CA VAL A 48 7.56 1.81 6.78
C VAL A 48 8.38 1.44 8.02
N ARG A 49 9.38 0.57 7.86
CA ARG A 49 10.32 0.20 8.92
C ARG A 49 11.69 0.83 8.68
N VAL A 50 12.12 1.71 9.59
CA VAL A 50 13.40 2.43 9.53
C VAL A 50 14.16 2.21 10.83
N GLY A 51 15.42 1.78 10.77
CA GLY A 51 16.26 1.59 11.97
C GLY A 51 15.69 0.63 13.02
N GLY A 52 14.77 -0.28 12.65
CA GLY A 52 14.08 -1.16 13.59
C GLY A 52 12.76 -0.60 14.16
N HIS A 53 12.46 0.66 13.90
CA HIS A 53 11.20 1.31 14.28
C HIS A 53 10.20 1.28 13.13
N THR A 54 8.91 1.26 13.47
CA THR A 54 7.84 1.40 12.49
C THR A 54 7.33 2.84 12.51
N ILE A 55 7.25 3.46 11.34
CA ILE A 55 6.58 4.74 11.13
C ILE A 55 5.40 4.48 10.20
N THR A 56 4.26 5.08 10.49
CA THR A 56 3.06 4.96 9.68
C THR A 56 2.70 6.33 9.16
N TYR A 57 2.55 6.44 7.84
CA TYR A 57 2.19 7.68 7.15
C TYR A 57 0.78 7.57 6.58
N ARG A 58 0.04 8.67 6.55
CA ARG A 58 -1.05 8.88 5.59
C ARG A 58 -0.43 9.56 4.39
N ALA A 59 -0.48 8.92 3.23
CA ALA A 59 0.29 9.33 2.06
C ALA A 59 -0.58 9.30 0.80
N ALA A 60 -0.21 10.13 -0.16
CA ALA A 60 -0.74 10.14 -1.50
C ALA A 60 0.42 10.12 -2.49
N ALA A 61 0.33 9.30 -3.54
CA ALA A 61 1.33 9.22 -4.59
C ALA A 61 0.69 9.21 -5.98
N ARG A 62 1.39 9.73 -6.98
CA ARG A 62 0.99 9.67 -8.39
C ARG A 62 2.08 9.02 -9.18
N VAL A 63 1.68 8.09 -10.06
CA VAL A 63 2.56 7.50 -11.05
C VAL A 63 2.11 7.98 -12.42
N ALA A 64 3.03 8.52 -13.19
CA ALA A 64 2.77 9.00 -14.54
C ALA A 64 3.83 8.45 -15.49
N ALA A 65 3.38 7.89 -16.63
CA ALA A 65 4.27 7.49 -17.70
C ALA A 65 5.01 8.70 -18.29
N ARG A 66 6.26 8.49 -18.67
CA ARG A 66 7.15 9.47 -19.31
C ARG A 66 7.91 8.79 -20.45
N GLY A 67 7.34 8.87 -21.65
CA GLY A 67 7.85 8.13 -22.80
C GLY A 67 7.47 6.65 -22.73
N ASP A 68 8.23 5.81 -23.43
CA ASP A 68 7.87 4.39 -23.63
C ASP A 68 8.40 3.48 -22.51
N ASP A 69 9.48 3.88 -21.83
CA ASP A 69 10.22 3.06 -20.86
C ASP A 69 10.40 3.74 -19.49
N GLY A 70 9.90 4.96 -19.32
CA GLY A 70 10.09 5.79 -18.13
C GLY A 70 8.80 6.10 -17.39
N TYR A 71 8.89 6.23 -16.07
CA TYR A 71 7.80 6.63 -15.17
C TYR A 71 8.32 7.65 -14.17
N VAL A 72 7.45 8.58 -13.78
CA VAL A 72 7.70 9.53 -12.69
C VAL A 72 6.71 9.22 -11.57
N VAL A 73 7.25 9.12 -10.36
CA VAL A 73 6.49 8.92 -9.13
C VAL A 73 6.71 10.14 -8.25
N GLU A 74 5.62 10.84 -7.95
CA GLU A 74 5.61 11.94 -6.99
C GLU A 74 4.72 11.54 -5.82
N GLY A 75 5.16 11.81 -4.61
CA GLY A 75 4.38 11.45 -3.43
C GLY A 75 4.69 12.31 -2.23
N GLU A 76 3.71 12.39 -1.36
CA GLU A 76 3.81 13.07 -0.08
C GLU A 76 3.11 12.25 1.00
N GLY A 77 3.55 12.42 2.24
CA GLY A 77 2.93 11.75 3.37
C GLY A 77 3.20 12.45 4.69
N THR A 78 2.25 12.31 5.61
CA THR A 78 2.34 12.84 6.97
C THR A 78 2.28 11.70 7.97
N GLU A 79 3.06 11.77 9.03
CA GLU A 79 3.05 10.77 10.09
C GLU A 79 1.65 10.69 10.72
N VAL A 80 1.09 9.49 10.80
CA VAL A 80 -0.18 9.25 11.51
C VAL A 80 -0.02 9.55 13.00
N ARG A 81 1.18 9.33 13.55
CA ARG A 81 1.51 9.61 14.94
C ARG A 81 2.77 10.46 15.03
N GLY A 82 2.61 11.76 14.92
CA GLY A 82 3.68 12.74 14.96
C GLY A 82 3.31 13.95 14.10
N SER A 83 4.25 14.87 13.94
CA SER A 83 4.12 16.00 13.03
C SER A 83 5.04 15.87 11.81
N GLY A 84 5.69 14.71 11.64
CA GLY A 84 6.64 14.46 10.57
C GLY A 84 5.99 14.45 9.19
N SER A 85 6.71 14.95 8.19
CA SER A 85 6.31 14.86 6.78
C SER A 85 7.37 14.23 5.90
N VAL A 86 6.96 13.69 4.75
CA VAL A 86 7.85 13.19 3.70
C VAL A 86 7.35 13.66 2.34
N LYS A 87 8.27 14.02 1.45
CA LYS A 87 8.02 14.29 0.04
C LYS A 87 9.05 13.56 -0.81
N ILE A 88 8.60 12.93 -1.89
CA ILE A 88 9.43 12.17 -2.81
C ILE A 88 9.21 12.61 -4.26
N SER A 89 10.29 12.52 -5.04
CA SER A 89 10.26 12.59 -6.50
C SER A 89 11.21 11.53 -7.03
N LEU A 90 10.65 10.52 -7.68
CA LEU A 90 11.34 9.32 -8.13
C LEU A 90 11.08 9.13 -9.63
N THR A 91 12.10 8.66 -10.34
CA THR A 91 12.04 8.19 -11.71
C THR A 91 12.28 6.70 -11.72
N VAL A 92 11.50 5.98 -12.51
CA VAL A 92 11.65 4.54 -12.74
C VAL A 92 11.84 4.33 -14.22
N ARG A 93 12.86 3.57 -14.63
CA ARG A 93 13.05 3.13 -16.02
C ARG A 93 13.05 1.62 -16.11
N VAL A 94 12.39 1.08 -17.13
CA VAL A 94 12.34 -0.37 -17.41
C VAL A 94 13.25 -0.69 -18.57
N VAL A 95 14.37 -1.37 -18.28
CA VAL A 95 15.38 -1.75 -19.27
C VAL A 95 15.31 -3.27 -19.51
N PRO A 96 15.09 -3.74 -20.75
CA PRO A 96 15.15 -5.17 -21.07
C PRO A 96 16.52 -5.78 -20.70
N ALA A 97 16.51 -7.03 -20.23
CA ALA A 97 17.72 -7.78 -19.90
C ALA A 97 17.53 -9.26 -20.26
N ASP A 98 18.64 -9.99 -20.40
CA ASP A 98 18.56 -11.44 -20.61
C ASP A 98 17.82 -12.10 -19.43
N GLY A 99 16.75 -12.84 -19.73
CA GLY A 99 15.92 -13.50 -18.73
C GLY A 99 14.95 -12.59 -17.96
N GLY A 100 14.77 -11.31 -18.33
CA GLY A 100 13.81 -10.43 -17.67
C GLY A 100 13.99 -8.95 -17.99
N ALA A 101 13.95 -8.11 -16.94
CA ALA A 101 14.16 -6.68 -17.05
C ALA A 101 14.81 -6.12 -15.79
N ARG A 102 15.41 -4.93 -15.93
CA ARG A 102 15.97 -4.13 -14.84
C ARG A 102 15.11 -2.91 -14.60
N LEU A 103 14.71 -2.70 -13.35
CA LEU A 103 14.10 -1.47 -12.89
C LEU A 103 15.19 -0.56 -12.35
N LEU A 104 15.42 0.56 -13.04
CA LEU A 104 16.36 1.60 -12.62
C LEU A 104 15.59 2.70 -11.89
N PHE A 105 15.88 2.86 -10.61
CA PHE A 105 15.31 3.86 -9.73
C PHE A 105 16.29 5.01 -9.57
N GLY A 106 15.83 6.24 -9.77
CA GLY A 106 16.60 7.45 -9.53
C GLY A 106 15.72 8.53 -8.93
N GLY A 107 16.15 9.22 -7.88
CA GLY A 107 15.28 10.22 -7.26
C GLY A 107 15.81 10.93 -6.04
N THR A 108 14.94 11.78 -5.49
CA THR A 108 15.16 12.59 -4.31
C THR A 108 13.99 12.46 -3.33
N ALA A 109 14.28 12.68 -2.06
CA ALA A 109 13.30 12.72 -1.00
C ALA A 109 13.73 13.74 0.06
N SER A 110 12.75 14.41 0.66
CA SER A 110 12.94 15.24 1.86
C SER A 110 11.98 14.74 2.93
N ALA A 111 12.44 14.68 4.17
CA ALA A 111 11.59 14.24 5.27
C ALA A 111 12.01 14.87 6.60
N ASP A 112 11.04 14.99 7.50
CA ASP A 112 11.20 15.46 8.87
C ASP A 112 10.47 14.51 9.86
N GLY A 113 10.48 14.84 11.15
CA GLY A 113 9.90 13.99 12.19
C GLY A 113 10.75 12.75 12.50
N ARG A 114 10.12 11.61 12.77
CA ARG A 114 10.79 10.41 13.31
C ARG A 114 11.82 9.81 12.36
N VAL A 115 11.62 9.98 11.05
CA VAL A 115 12.60 9.50 10.06
C VAL A 115 13.87 10.34 10.09
N ALA A 116 13.79 11.63 10.44
CA ALA A 116 14.95 12.50 10.61
C ALA A 116 15.76 12.18 11.89
N GLU A 117 15.15 11.52 12.87
CA GLU A 117 15.83 11.01 14.08
C GLU A 117 16.66 9.75 13.78
N SER A 118 16.42 9.09 12.65
CA SER A 118 17.16 7.89 12.23
C SER A 118 18.48 8.24 11.54
N SER A 119 19.47 7.34 11.61
CA SER A 119 20.73 7.55 10.90
C SER A 119 20.52 7.51 9.37
N PRO A 120 21.31 8.27 8.57
CA PRO A 120 21.17 8.29 7.12
C PRO A 120 21.28 6.90 6.48
N GLN A 121 22.17 6.05 7.00
CA GLN A 121 22.35 4.66 6.53
C GLN A 121 21.12 3.79 6.81
N ALA A 122 20.44 3.99 7.95
CA ALA A 122 19.22 3.27 8.28
C ALA A 122 18.06 3.68 7.36
N VAL A 123 17.95 4.97 7.02
CA VAL A 123 16.97 5.48 6.07
C VAL A 123 17.24 4.94 4.66
N GLU A 124 18.47 5.01 4.18
CA GLU A 124 18.86 4.50 2.87
C GLU A 124 18.60 2.99 2.74
N GLY A 125 18.95 2.21 3.78
CA GLY A 125 18.66 0.79 3.84
C GLY A 125 17.16 0.48 3.84
N ALA A 126 16.35 1.32 4.49
CA ALA A 126 14.89 1.17 4.47
C ALA A 126 14.29 1.45 3.07
N VAL A 127 14.77 2.51 2.40
CA VAL A 127 14.32 2.85 1.02
C VAL A 127 14.72 1.75 0.05
N ARG A 128 15.95 1.24 0.12
CA ARG A 128 16.41 0.15 -0.75
C ARG A 128 15.52 -1.09 -0.61
N ARG A 129 15.28 -1.52 0.63
CA ARG A 129 14.38 -2.66 0.92
C ARG A 129 12.95 -2.43 0.44
N LEU A 130 12.47 -1.19 0.51
CA LEU A 130 11.14 -0.83 -0.01
C LEU A 130 11.10 -1.00 -1.54
N LEU A 131 12.11 -0.51 -2.25
CA LEU A 131 12.21 -0.60 -3.71
C LEU A 131 12.42 -2.05 -4.20
N GLU A 132 13.27 -2.83 -3.53
CA GLU A 132 13.48 -4.25 -3.82
C GLU A 132 12.17 -5.05 -3.68
N ARG A 133 11.43 -4.83 -2.59
CA ARG A 133 10.15 -5.50 -2.36
C ARG A 133 9.06 -5.04 -3.32
N PHE A 134 9.03 -3.75 -3.66
CA PHE A 134 8.14 -3.23 -4.69
C PHE A 134 8.39 -3.91 -6.03
N ALA A 135 9.64 -3.94 -6.49
CA ALA A 135 10.02 -4.59 -7.74
C ALA A 135 9.67 -6.09 -7.76
N SER A 136 9.91 -6.79 -6.65
CA SER A 136 9.54 -8.20 -6.49
C SER A 136 8.02 -8.40 -6.57
N SER A 137 7.24 -7.59 -5.86
CA SER A 137 5.78 -7.73 -5.81
C SER A 137 5.16 -7.40 -7.16
N LEU A 138 5.64 -6.35 -7.82
CA LEU A 138 5.25 -5.97 -9.17
C LEU A 138 5.55 -7.08 -10.19
N GLY A 139 6.71 -7.74 -10.06
CA GLY A 139 7.04 -8.92 -10.87
C GLY A 139 6.06 -10.07 -10.66
N SER A 140 5.73 -10.40 -9.41
CA SER A 140 4.77 -11.47 -9.09
C SER A 140 3.37 -11.19 -9.66
N GLU A 141 2.90 -9.96 -9.58
CA GLU A 141 1.61 -9.56 -10.17
C GLU A 141 1.65 -9.60 -11.70
N ALA A 142 2.73 -9.12 -12.31
CA ALA A 142 2.91 -9.13 -13.76
C ALA A 142 3.05 -10.55 -14.35
N SER A 143 3.51 -11.53 -13.55
CA SER A 143 3.56 -12.95 -13.93
C SER A 143 2.22 -13.67 -13.81
N THR A 144 1.28 -13.15 -13.01
CA THR A 144 -0.03 -13.79 -12.76
C THR A 144 -1.05 -13.49 -13.85
N GLU A 145 -0.75 -12.54 -14.75
CA GLU A 145 -1.61 -12.28 -15.90
C GLU A 145 -1.67 -13.51 -16.81
N PRO A 146 -2.87 -14.08 -17.06
CA PRO A 146 -2.98 -15.26 -17.90
C PRO A 146 -2.31 -14.97 -19.23
N GLU A 147 -1.34 -15.81 -19.57
CA GLU A 147 -0.92 -15.97 -20.94
C GLU A 147 -2.21 -16.27 -21.74
N PRO A 148 -2.48 -15.58 -22.85
CA PRO A 148 -3.62 -15.91 -23.67
C PRO A 148 -3.52 -17.40 -23.98
N GLU A 149 -4.42 -18.17 -23.39
CA GLU A 149 -4.53 -19.59 -23.64
C GLU A 149 -4.62 -19.73 -25.16
N PRO A 150 -3.73 -20.52 -25.81
CA PRO A 150 -3.78 -20.66 -27.24
C PRO A 150 -5.21 -21.08 -27.60
N GLU A 151 -5.88 -20.28 -28.43
CA GLU A 151 -7.20 -20.60 -28.96
C GLU A 151 -7.20 -22.08 -29.34
N PRO A 152 -8.08 -22.91 -28.76
CA PRO A 152 -8.12 -24.32 -29.12
C PRO A 152 -8.36 -24.36 -30.62
N ALA A 153 -7.37 -24.88 -31.36
CA ALA A 153 -7.50 -25.10 -32.79
C ALA A 153 -8.83 -25.82 -33.04
N PRO A 154 -9.63 -25.43 -34.05
CA PRO A 154 -10.94 -26.00 -34.26
C PRO A 154 -10.79 -27.50 -34.49
N SER A 155 -11.17 -28.30 -33.49
CA SER A 155 -11.26 -29.74 -33.63
C SER A 155 -12.36 -30.03 -34.66
N PRO A 156 -12.10 -30.83 -35.71
CA PRO A 156 -13.13 -31.16 -36.67
C PRO A 156 -14.21 -31.98 -35.98
N ALA A 157 -15.46 -31.56 -36.17
CA ALA A 157 -16.63 -32.28 -35.69
C ALA A 157 -16.65 -33.72 -36.23
N PRO A 158 -17.08 -34.68 -35.40
CA PRO A 158 -17.95 -35.73 -35.86
C PRO A 158 -19.32 -35.67 -35.18
N SER A 159 -20.29 -36.01 -36.01
CA SER A 159 -21.75 -36.00 -35.91
C SER A 159 -22.32 -36.91 -34.79
N PRO A 160 -23.66 -36.92 -34.58
CA PRO A 160 -24.30 -37.19 -33.29
C PRO A 160 -24.65 -38.67 -33.03
N GLU A 161 -25.24 -38.87 -31.84
CA GLU A 161 -25.93 -40.06 -31.30
C GLU A 161 -24.99 -41.03 -30.54
N VAL A 162 -25.25 -41.42 -29.28
CA VAL A 162 -26.50 -41.98 -28.74
C VAL A 162 -26.60 -41.65 -27.24
N SER A 163 -27.80 -41.26 -26.78
CA SER A 163 -28.16 -41.20 -25.36
C SER A 163 -28.29 -42.61 -24.79
N VAL A 164 -27.64 -42.88 -23.65
CA VAL A 164 -28.06 -43.93 -22.73
C VAL A 164 -28.28 -43.28 -21.38
N PHE A 165 -29.55 -43.03 -21.09
CA PHE A 165 -30.06 -42.75 -19.77
C PHE A 165 -29.75 -43.92 -18.82
N GLU A 166 -29.74 -43.60 -17.53
CA GLU A 166 -30.15 -44.49 -16.42
C GLU A 166 -29.08 -45.42 -15.83
N ALA A 167 -28.47 -44.94 -14.73
CA ALA A 167 -27.98 -45.80 -13.66
C ALA A 167 -28.34 -45.15 -12.31
N GLU A 168 -29.53 -45.55 -11.84
CA GLU A 168 -29.96 -45.80 -10.46
C GLU A 168 -29.18 -45.12 -9.31
N VAL A 169 -29.88 -44.25 -8.59
CA VAL A 169 -29.48 -43.70 -7.28
C VAL A 169 -29.87 -44.73 -6.19
N PRO A 170 -28.94 -45.33 -5.45
CA PRO A 170 -29.29 -46.08 -4.26
C PRO A 170 -29.57 -45.12 -3.08
N PRO A 171 -30.62 -45.34 -2.27
CA PRO A 171 -30.90 -44.53 -1.10
C PRO A 171 -29.88 -44.82 0.03
N SER A 172 -29.56 -43.76 0.78
CA SER A 172 -28.77 -43.82 2.02
C SER A 172 -29.48 -44.69 3.06
N SER A 173 -28.75 -45.63 3.64
CA SER A 173 -29.22 -46.54 4.69
C SER A 173 -28.54 -46.24 6.02
N PHE A 174 -29.35 -46.04 7.07
CA PHE A 174 -29.17 -46.45 8.49
C PHE A 174 -28.04 -45.74 9.30
N ASP A 175 -28.13 -45.41 10.60
CA ASP A 175 -29.12 -45.41 11.70
C ASP A 175 -28.45 -44.57 12.83
N VAL A 176 -29.08 -43.61 13.52
CA VAL A 176 -29.81 -43.68 14.82
C VAL A 176 -29.23 -44.62 15.90
N ASP A 177 -28.60 -44.03 16.92
CA ASP A 177 -28.52 -44.48 18.34
C ASP A 177 -28.25 -43.20 19.17
N GLU A 178 -29.21 -42.62 19.90
CA GLU A 178 -29.63 -42.87 21.29
C GLU A 178 -28.58 -42.57 22.38
N ASP A 179 -28.95 -41.61 23.25
CA ASP A 179 -28.57 -41.34 24.66
C ASP A 179 -28.59 -39.80 24.84
N GLY A 180 -29.59 -39.16 25.45
CA GLY A 180 -30.33 -39.54 26.65
C GLY A 180 -29.62 -38.95 27.86
N VAL A 181 -30.14 -37.85 28.44
CA VAL A 181 -30.19 -37.49 29.87
C VAL A 181 -30.66 -36.03 30.03
N ASP A 182 -31.89 -35.90 30.54
CA ASP A 182 -32.52 -34.77 31.24
C ASP A 182 -31.61 -34.25 32.39
N ASP A 183 -31.69 -33.05 32.97
CA ASP A 183 -32.81 -32.32 33.55
C ASP A 183 -32.16 -31.06 34.17
N ASP A 184 -32.83 -29.90 34.13
CA ASP A 184 -32.98 -28.97 35.27
C ASP A 184 -33.54 -27.63 34.78
N VAL A 185 -34.86 -27.54 34.89
CA VAL A 185 -35.62 -26.29 34.89
C VAL A 185 -35.63 -25.76 36.32
N ILE A 186 -35.01 -24.59 36.56
CA ILE A 186 -35.20 -23.85 37.82
C ILE A 186 -35.40 -22.35 37.53
N VAL A 187 -36.61 -21.88 37.81
CA VAL A 187 -37.03 -20.47 37.97
C VAL A 187 -38.19 -20.48 38.99
N PRO A 188 -38.43 -19.47 39.87
CA PRO A 188 -37.61 -18.43 40.52
C PRO A 188 -37.84 -18.42 42.09
N PRO A 189 -37.50 -17.36 42.87
CA PRO A 189 -38.36 -16.15 42.93
C PRO A 189 -37.60 -14.82 42.95
N ALA A 190 -38.34 -13.78 42.56
CA ALA A 190 -38.00 -12.38 42.66
C ALA A 190 -38.15 -11.88 44.11
N GLU A 191 -37.16 -11.13 44.61
CA GLU A 191 -37.33 -10.14 45.69
C GLU A 191 -36.02 -9.37 45.94
N ALA A 192 -35.87 -8.20 45.31
CA ALA A 192 -35.05 -7.08 45.81
C ALA A 192 -35.26 -5.81 44.95
N ALA A 193 -36.50 -5.57 44.53
CA ALA A 193 -36.90 -4.22 44.15
C ALA A 193 -37.03 -3.42 45.44
N HIS A 194 -35.95 -2.79 45.96
CA HIS A 194 -35.99 -1.64 46.89
C HIS A 194 -34.57 -1.14 47.24
N ALA A 195 -33.84 -0.61 46.26
CA ALA A 195 -32.68 0.24 46.53
C ALA A 195 -32.56 1.37 45.50
N ARG A 196 -33.69 2.01 45.15
CA ARG A 196 -33.68 3.32 44.48
C ARG A 196 -33.46 4.40 45.54
N ARG A 197 -32.25 4.44 46.12
CA ARG A 197 -31.81 5.64 46.81
C ARG A 197 -31.27 6.58 45.75
N THR A 198 -32.16 7.43 45.24
CA THR A 198 -31.83 8.60 44.42
C THR A 198 -30.89 9.50 45.19
N MET A 199 -29.58 9.28 45.04
CA MET A 199 -28.61 10.33 45.22
C MET A 199 -28.73 11.20 43.97
N ILE A 200 -29.52 12.27 44.08
CA ILE A 200 -29.65 13.29 43.03
C ILE A 200 -28.27 13.96 42.92
N GLY A 201 -27.44 13.44 42.01
CA GLY A 201 -26.28 14.16 41.52
C GLY A 201 -26.80 15.45 40.90
N ARG A 202 -26.27 16.58 41.37
CA ARG A 202 -26.52 17.88 40.74
C ARG A 202 -26.21 17.75 39.25
N SER A 203 -27.13 18.26 38.44
CA SER A 203 -27.14 18.27 36.99
C SER A 203 -25.75 18.31 36.36
N ALA A 204 -25.47 17.40 35.43
CA ALA A 204 -24.25 17.35 34.62
C ALA A 204 -24.12 18.50 33.59
N GLU A 205 -24.76 19.63 33.84
CA GLU A 205 -24.91 20.76 32.91
C GLU A 205 -23.94 21.92 33.20
N GLU A 206 -23.37 22.00 34.41
CA GLU A 206 -22.48 23.11 34.78
C GLU A 206 -21.18 22.58 35.42
N VAL A 207 -20.45 21.78 34.66
CA VAL A 207 -19.02 21.53 34.92
C VAL A 207 -18.27 22.23 33.81
N ASP A 208 -17.78 23.44 34.12
CA ASP A 208 -16.89 24.18 33.22
C ASP A 208 -15.64 23.32 32.95
N HIS A 209 -15.54 22.83 31.71
CA HIS A 209 -14.39 22.08 31.22
C HIS A 209 -13.27 22.98 30.72
N ALA A 210 -13.32 24.30 30.99
CA ALA A 210 -12.19 25.17 30.76
C ALA A 210 -10.97 24.62 31.51
N PRO A 211 -9.81 24.44 30.82
CA PRO A 211 -8.58 24.05 31.47
C PRO A 211 -8.29 24.97 32.66
N PRO A 212 -7.82 24.45 33.80
CA PRO A 212 -7.59 25.27 34.99
C PRO A 212 -6.66 26.42 34.63
N ARG A 213 -7.18 27.65 34.63
CA ARG A 213 -6.38 28.86 34.42
C ARG A 213 -5.77 29.26 35.76
N GLY A 214 -4.46 29.46 35.82
CA GLY A 214 -3.75 29.87 37.04
C GLY A 214 -2.48 29.06 37.29
N ARG A 215 -1.98 29.07 38.53
CA ARG A 215 -0.70 28.44 38.92
C ARG A 215 -0.63 26.91 38.72
N TYR A 216 -1.78 26.26 38.58
CA TYR A 216 -1.89 24.82 38.34
C TYR A 216 -2.25 24.48 36.89
N ALA A 217 -2.27 25.48 35.98
CA ALA A 217 -2.40 25.21 34.56
C ALA A 217 -1.21 24.35 34.10
N PRO A 218 -1.42 23.25 33.36
CA PRO A 218 -0.31 22.55 32.74
C PRO A 218 0.43 23.55 31.85
N ALA A 219 1.75 23.66 32.05
CA ALA A 219 2.57 24.52 31.21
C ALA A 219 2.35 24.13 29.74
N PRO A 220 2.14 25.11 28.82
CA PRO A 220 2.00 24.79 27.41
C PRO A 220 3.23 23.99 26.98
N ALA A 221 3.00 22.87 26.29
CA ALA A 221 4.08 22.08 25.73
C ALA A 221 4.95 23.00 24.88
N ALA A 222 6.28 22.92 25.07
CA ALA A 222 7.20 23.69 24.25
C ALA A 222 6.89 23.42 22.78
N GLU A 223 6.64 24.48 22.00
CA GLU A 223 6.51 24.37 20.55
C GLU A 223 7.79 23.72 20.04
N ALA A 224 7.66 22.48 19.56
CA ALA A 224 8.74 21.78 18.93
C ALA A 224 9.08 22.54 17.65
N MET A 225 10.14 23.34 17.70
CA MET A 225 10.78 23.87 16.51
C MET A 225 11.20 22.66 15.67
N SER A 226 10.42 22.37 14.63
CA SER A 226 10.71 21.27 13.72
C SER A 226 11.99 21.61 12.95
N THR A 227 13.09 20.94 13.29
CA THR A 227 14.28 20.91 12.46
C THR A 227 13.94 20.08 11.22
N SER A 228 13.65 20.75 10.10
CA SER A 228 13.51 20.06 8.82
C SER A 228 14.86 19.46 8.45
N ALA A 229 15.01 18.13 8.53
CA ALA A 229 16.18 17.46 7.99
C ALA A 229 16.05 17.44 6.47
N THR A 230 16.55 18.50 5.82
CA THR A 230 16.71 18.44 4.37
C THR A 230 17.80 17.39 4.09
N LEU A 231 17.40 16.14 3.82
CA LEU A 231 18.28 15.17 3.15
C LEU A 231 18.48 15.67 1.70
N ARG A 232 19.27 16.74 1.56
CA ARG A 232 19.81 17.21 0.29
C ARG A 232 20.89 16.23 -0.13
N TRP A 233 20.48 15.07 -0.63
CA TRP A 233 21.36 14.28 -1.47
C TRP A 233 21.63 15.12 -2.72
N ALA A 234 22.83 15.66 -2.81
CA ALA A 234 23.25 16.56 -3.87
C ALA A 234 22.97 15.95 -5.25
N ALA A 235 22.21 16.65 -6.09
CA ALA A 235 22.19 16.40 -7.52
C ALA A 235 21.80 17.67 -8.30
N PRO A 236 22.76 18.50 -8.73
CA PRO A 236 22.51 19.47 -9.79
C PRO A 236 22.86 18.92 -11.19
N ALA A 237 23.40 17.70 -11.33
CA ALA A 237 23.89 17.23 -12.64
C ALA A 237 22.85 16.48 -13.50
N ALA A 238 21.94 15.69 -12.91
CA ALA A 238 21.05 14.84 -13.70
C ALA A 238 19.95 15.60 -14.45
N ALA A 239 19.44 16.71 -13.90
CA ALA A 239 18.39 17.50 -14.55
C ALA A 239 18.88 18.21 -15.83
N VAL A 240 20.14 18.65 -15.87
CA VAL A 240 20.71 19.36 -17.05
C VAL A 240 21.07 18.38 -18.17
N VAL A 241 21.52 17.16 -17.84
CA VAL A 241 21.81 16.12 -18.84
C VAL A 241 20.51 15.58 -19.47
N VAL A 242 19.44 15.42 -18.69
CA VAL A 242 18.15 14.96 -19.20
C VAL A 242 17.46 16.04 -20.04
N ALA A 243 17.52 17.32 -19.65
CA ALA A 243 17.00 18.41 -20.46
C ALA A 243 17.75 18.54 -21.80
N SER A 244 19.07 18.42 -21.80
CA SER A 244 19.87 18.51 -23.03
C SER A 244 19.69 17.30 -23.95
N ALA A 245 19.55 16.08 -23.43
CA ALA A 245 19.25 14.89 -24.22
C ALA A 245 17.85 14.92 -24.87
N ILE A 246 16.83 15.45 -24.17
CA ILE A 246 15.47 15.61 -24.71
C ILE A 246 15.45 16.66 -25.82
N VAL A 247 16.15 17.78 -25.66
CA VAL A 247 16.24 18.83 -26.70
C VAL A 247 17.00 18.32 -27.93
N LEU A 248 18.12 17.59 -27.75
CA LEU A 248 18.86 16.99 -28.88
C LEU A 248 18.04 15.94 -29.62
N GLY A 249 17.33 15.04 -28.90
CA GLY A 249 16.48 14.02 -29.51
C GLY A 249 15.31 14.61 -30.29
N ARG A 250 14.70 15.70 -29.79
CA ARG A 250 13.59 16.39 -30.46
C ARG A 250 14.06 17.21 -31.66
N ALA A 251 15.27 17.76 -31.62
CA ALA A 251 15.88 18.47 -32.75
C ALA A 251 16.29 17.53 -33.90
N LEU A 252 16.77 16.32 -33.58
CA LEU A 252 17.13 15.31 -34.58
C LEU A 252 15.90 14.70 -35.27
N ARG A 253 14.77 14.54 -34.55
CA ARG A 253 13.50 14.05 -35.13
C ARG A 253 12.82 15.07 -36.06
N LYS A 254 13.12 16.37 -35.93
CA LYS A 254 12.56 17.42 -36.81
C LYS A 254 13.36 17.63 -38.11
N ARG A 255 14.52 16.96 -38.26
CA ARG A 255 15.42 17.06 -39.42
C ARG A 255 15.43 15.81 -40.31
N ARG A 256 14.63 14.79 -39.99
CA ARG A 256 14.27 13.68 -40.90
C ARG A 256 12.83 13.88 -41.34
#